data_AF-A0A5F1S3S4-F1
#
_entry.id   AF-A0A5F1S3S4-F1
#
_cell.length_a   1.000
_cell.length_b   1.000
_cell.length_c   1.000
_cell.angle_alpha   90.00
_cell.angle_beta   90.00
_cell.angle_gamma   90.00
#
_symmetry.space_group_name_H-M   'P 1'
#
loop_
_entity.id
_entity.type
_entity.pdbx_description
1 polymer ?
#
loop_
_entity_poly.entity_id
_entity_poly.type
_entity_poly.pdbx_seq_one_letter_code
_entity_poly.pdbx_strand_id
1 'polypeptide(L)'
;MLNTNTLHNMLNIVISLSGLLVAILLASGCTQLATGTLECSQSSISPKITAYAIAGLGALKLVVNIGRDGLSGLIKRQPPIQK
;
A
#
# COMPACT_ATOMS: atom_id res chain seq x y z
N MET A 1 22.62 -7.25 -11.87
CA MET A 1 21.84 -6.03 -12.15
C MET A 1 20.37 -6.41 -12.05
N LEU A 2 19.60 -5.79 -11.15
CA LEU A 2 18.17 -6.10 -10.99
C LEU A 2 17.41 -5.59 -12.23
N ASN A 3 16.52 -6.42 -12.78
CA ASN A 3 15.65 -6.00 -13.87
C ASN A 3 14.58 -5.06 -13.33
N THR A 4 14.88 -3.75 -13.35
CA THR A 4 14.00 -2.69 -12.85
C THR A 4 12.62 -2.72 -13.48
N ASN A 5 12.48 -3.24 -14.70
CA ASN A 5 11.22 -3.35 -15.39
C ASN A 5 10.32 -4.45 -14.78
N THR A 6 10.92 -5.62 -14.48
CA THR A 6 10.25 -6.69 -13.74
C THR A 6 9.86 -6.23 -12.33
N LEU A 7 10.75 -5.50 -11.66
CA LEU A 7 10.47 -4.90 -10.36
C LEU A 7 9.26 -3.95 -10.45
N HIS A 8 9.24 -3.04 -11.42
CA HIS A 8 8.13 -2.09 -11.61
C HIS A 8 6.79 -2.78 -11.83
N ASN A 9 6.73 -3.80 -12.68
CA ASN A 9 5.51 -4.57 -12.91
C ASN A 9 5.04 -5.32 -11.65
N MET A 10 5.96 -5.89 -10.89
CA MET A 10 5.67 -6.47 -9.57
C MET A 10 5.08 -5.42 -8.60
N LEU A 11 5.61 -4.20 -8.58
CA LEU A 11 5.06 -3.11 -7.75
C LEU A 11 3.62 -2.77 -8.12
N ASN A 12 3.33 -2.68 -9.42
CA ASN A 12 1.97 -2.38 -9.88
C ASN A 12 0.99 -3.47 -9.44
N ILE A 13 1.38 -4.75 -9.55
CA ILE A 13 0.57 -5.87 -9.05
C ILE A 13 0.33 -5.76 -7.54
N VAL A 14 1.37 -5.50 -6.75
CA VAL A 14 1.24 -5.38 -5.28
C VAL A 14 0.32 -4.22 -4.89
N ILE A 15 0.42 -3.06 -5.56
CA ILE A 15 -0.47 -1.92 -5.33
C ILE A 15 -1.91 -2.28 -5.69
N SER A 16 -2.15 -2.94 -6.82
CA SER A 16 -3.49 -3.37 -7.23
C SER A 16 -4.11 -4.35 -6.22
N LEU A 17 -3.33 -5.33 -5.74
CA LEU A 17 -3.78 -6.27 -4.71
C LEU A 17 -4.07 -5.57 -3.37
N SER A 18 -3.28 -4.55 -3.03
CA SER A 18 -3.49 -3.75 -1.82
C SER A 18 -4.80 -2.94 -1.91
N GLY A 19 -5.07 -2.34 -3.08
CA GLY A 19 -6.34 -1.66 -3.34
C GLY A 19 -7.54 -2.62 -3.29
N LEU A 20 -7.40 -3.82 -3.85
CA LEU A 20 -8.42 -4.87 -3.77
C LEU A 20 -8.72 -5.28 -2.32
N LEU A 21 -7.68 -5.45 -1.48
CA LEU A 21 -7.86 -5.76 -0.07
C LEU A 21 -8.65 -4.67 0.65
N VAL A 22 -8.34 -3.40 0.42
CA VAL A 22 -9.08 -2.27 0.99
C VAL A 22 -10.54 -2.27 0.54
N ALA A 23 -10.80 -2.55 -0.74
CA ALA A 23 -12.16 -2.65 -1.27
C ALA A 23 -12.97 -3.78 -0.60
N ILE A 24 -12.35 -4.95 -0.36
CA ILE A 24 -12.98 -6.06 0.36
C ILE A 24 -13.28 -5.66 1.81
N LEU A 25 -12.35 -4.96 2.47
CA LEU A 25 -12.52 -4.49 3.85
C LEU A 25 -13.67 -3.49 3.96
N LEU A 26 -13.76 -2.53 3.04
CA LEU A 26 -14.88 -1.60 2.95
C LEU A 26 -16.21 -2.34 2.72
N ALA A 27 -16.24 -3.30 1.78
CA ALA A 27 -17.42 -4.13 1.53
C ALA A 27 -17.84 -4.99 2.74
N SER A 28 -16.88 -5.37 3.59
CA SER A 28 -17.12 -6.18 4.80
C SER A 28 -17.63 -5.38 6.01
N GLY A 29 -17.72 -4.05 5.89
CA GLY A 29 -18.23 -3.15 6.95
C GLY A 29 -17.19 -2.19 7.54
N CYS A 30 -15.96 -2.14 7.02
CA CYS A 30 -15.03 -1.08 7.40
C CYS A 30 -15.40 0.26 6.76
N THR A 31 -15.07 1.38 7.41
CA THR A 31 -15.24 2.73 6.89
C THR A 31 -13.92 3.50 6.96
N GLN A 32 -13.67 4.36 5.98
CA GLN A 32 -12.48 5.22 5.99
C GLN A 32 -12.84 6.59 6.58
N LEU A 33 -12.17 6.97 7.67
CA LEU A 33 -12.33 8.30 8.26
C LEU A 33 -11.63 9.37 7.41
N ALA A 34 -12.02 10.63 7.59
CA ALA A 34 -11.40 11.78 6.95
C ALA A 34 -9.89 11.93 7.25
N THR A 35 -9.41 11.31 8.35
CA THR A 35 -8.00 11.22 8.73
C THR A 35 -7.22 10.18 7.92
N GLY A 36 -7.88 9.39 7.07
CA GLY A 36 -7.29 8.29 6.32
C GLY A 36 -7.18 6.97 7.09
N THR A 37 -7.67 6.91 8.34
CA THR A 37 -7.70 5.69 9.15
C THR A 37 -8.90 4.82 8.79
N LEU A 38 -8.72 3.49 8.81
CA LEU A 38 -9.80 2.53 8.59
C LEU A 38 -10.44 2.14 9.94
N GLU A 39 -11.72 2.43 10.12
CA GLU A 39 -12.54 2.00 11.26
C GLU A 39 -13.23 0.68 10.87
N CYS A 40 -13.07 -0.37 11.66
CA CYS A 40 -13.57 -1.70 11.34
C CYS A 40 -14.32 -2.35 12.51
N SER A 41 -14.68 -1.62 13.56
CA SER A 41 -15.31 -2.19 14.77
C SER A 41 -16.68 -2.84 14.50
N GLN A 42 -17.30 -2.51 13.37
CA GLN A 42 -18.55 -3.10 12.88
C GLN A 42 -18.33 -4.07 11.70
N SER A 43 -17.09 -4.36 11.32
CA SER A 43 -16.79 -5.27 10.22
C SER A 43 -17.09 -6.72 10.60
N SER A 44 -17.57 -7.48 9.62
CA SER A 44 -17.68 -8.94 9.69
C SER A 44 -16.33 -9.67 9.74
N ILE A 45 -15.22 -8.94 9.51
CA ILE A 45 -13.84 -9.43 9.54
C ILE A 45 -13.12 -8.85 10.77
N SER A 46 -12.31 -9.67 11.45
CA SER A 46 -11.57 -9.24 12.64
C SER A 46 -10.68 -8.02 12.35
N PRO A 47 -10.89 -6.88 13.06
CA PRO A 47 -10.09 -5.66 12.87
C PRO A 47 -8.59 -5.87 13.08
N LYS A 48 -8.23 -6.83 13.93
CA LYS A 48 -6.84 -7.16 14.24
C LYS A 48 -6.11 -7.78 13.04
N ILE A 49 -6.77 -8.69 12.32
CA ILE A 49 -6.21 -9.33 11.11
C ILE A 49 -6.04 -8.29 10.01
N THR A 50 -7.05 -7.44 9.83
CA THR A 50 -7.03 -6.31 8.90
C THR A 50 -5.86 -5.36 9.16
N ALA A 51 -5.69 -4.95 10.42
CA ALA A 51 -4.62 -4.03 10.81
C ALA A 51 -3.23 -4.62 10.49
N TYR A 52 -3.00 -5.91 10.78
CA TYR A 52 -1.74 -6.57 10.43
C TYR A 52 -1.52 -6.68 8.93
N ALA A 53 -2.58 -6.96 8.15
CA ALA A 53 -2.48 -7.05 6.70
C ALA A 53 -2.09 -5.70 6.08
N ILE A 54 -2.77 -4.62 6.49
CA ILE A 54 -2.47 -3.26 6.00
C ILE A 54 -1.06 -2.83 6.43
N ALA A 55 -0.70 -3.02 7.70
CA ALA A 55 0.62 -2.66 8.21
C ALA A 55 1.73 -3.44 7.49
N GLY A 56 1.52 -4.74 7.25
CA GLY A 56 2.46 -5.59 6.51
C GLY A 56 2.64 -5.12 5.06
N LEU A 57 1.55 -4.79 4.37
CA LEU A 57 1.60 -4.27 3.00
C LEU A 57 2.31 -2.90 2.94
N GLY A 58 2.03 -2.00 3.90
CA GLY A 58 2.69 -0.70 4.01
C GLY A 58 4.20 -0.83 4.25
N ALA A 59 4.60 -1.72 5.16
CA ALA A 59 6.00 -2.00 5.45
C ALA A 59 6.72 -2.60 4.23
N LEU A 60 6.10 -3.57 3.56
CA LEU A 60 6.65 -4.18 2.34
C LEU A 60 6.85 -3.12 1.25
N LYS A 61 5.86 -2.23 1.07
CA LYS A 61 5.95 -1.13 0.09
C LYS A 61 7.11 -0.19 0.40
N LEU A 62 7.34 0.13 1.67
CA LEU A 62 8.45 0.97 2.10
C LEU A 62 9.80 0.32 1.78
N VAL A 63 9.99 -0.96 2.14
CA VAL A 63 11.22 -1.72 1.85
C VAL A 63 11.49 -1.73 0.35
N VAL A 64 10.47 -1.97 -0.44
CA VAL A 64 10.56 -2.00 -1.91
C VAL A 64 10.95 -0.63 -2.48
N ASN A 65 10.35 0.46 -1.99
CA ASN A 65 10.70 1.81 -2.43
C ASN A 65 12.15 2.16 -2.08
N ILE A 66 12.62 1.79 -0.89
CA ILE A 66 14.04 1.96 -0.49
C ILE A 66 14.96 1.12 -1.39
N GLY A 67 14.58 -0.12 -1.71
CA GLY A 67 15.36 -0.97 -2.60
C GLY A 67 15.45 -0.43 -4.03
N ARG A 68 14.40 0.24 -4.52
CA ARG A 68 14.35 0.81 -5.88
C ARG A 68 15.09 2.14 -5.97
N ASP A 69 14.80 3.05 -5.05
CA ASP A 69 15.20 4.45 -5.13
C ASP A 69 16.32 4.83 -4.15
N GLY A 70 16.78 3.87 -3.34
CA GLY A 70 17.63 4.11 -2.19
C GLY A 70 16.88 4.80 -1.04
N LEU A 71 17.55 4.98 0.09
CA LEU A 71 16.99 5.75 1.21
C LEU A 71 16.66 7.20 0.82
N SER A 72 17.45 7.78 -0.10
CA SER A 72 17.22 9.14 -0.62
C SER A 72 15.95 9.26 -1.45
N GLY A 73 15.42 8.16 -2.01
CA GLY A 73 14.14 8.13 -2.71
C GLY A 73 12.94 8.53 -1.85
N LEU A 74 13.03 8.39 -0.53
CA LEU A 74 11.97 8.78 0.41
C LEU A 74 11.84 10.32 0.57
N ILE A 75 12.91 11.04 0.25
CA ILE A 75 13.03 12.51 0.45
C ILE A 75 13.33 13.26 -0.85
N LYS A 76 13.52 12.54 -1.96
CA LYS A 76 13.78 13.15 -3.27
C LYS A 76 12.51 13.80 -3.81
N ARG A 77 12.65 15.05 -4.27
CA ARG A 77 11.58 15.77 -4.97
C ARG A 77 11.23 15.00 -6.26
N GLN A 78 9.96 14.62 -6.42
CA GLN A 78 9.50 13.95 -7.64
C GLN A 78 9.54 14.95 -8.81
N PRO A 79 10.02 14.55 -10.00
CA PRO A 79 9.98 15.41 -11.17
C PRO A 79 8.53 15.74 -11.57
N PRO A 80 8.26 16.92 -12.12
CA PRO A 80 6.92 17.30 -12.54
C PRO A 80 6.40 16.35 -13.61
N ILE A 81 5.16 15.90 -13.46
CA ILE A 81 4.48 15.07 -14.46
C ILE A 81 4.29 15.94 -15.71
N GLN A 82 4.99 15.62 -16.79
CA GLN A 82 4.76 16.25 -18.08
C GLN A 82 3.45 15.68 -18.65
N LYS A 83 2.54 16.57 -19.06
CA LYS A 83 1.26 16.21 -19.68
C LYS A 83 1.45 15.78 -21.11
#